data_AF-A0AAU3FTG7-F1
#
_entry.id   AF-A0AAU3FTG7-F1
#
_cell.length_a   1.000
_cell.length_b   1.000
_cell.length_c   1.000
_cell.angle_alpha   90.00
_cell.angle_beta   90.00
_cell.angle_gamma   90.00
#
_symmetry.space_group_name_H-M   'P 1'
#
loop_
_entity.id
_entity.type
_entity.pdbx_description
1 polymer ?
#
loop_
_entity_poly.entity_id
_entity_poly.type
_entity_poly.pdbx_seq_one_letter_code
_entity_poly.pdbx_strand_id
1 'polypeptide(L)'
;MTCFYQALMVLVWFRKAEDTTLLAAGFGISRATAYRYRDEVIAVLAAKATDLHTALRRAAADGWSHVILDGKLFDCDRLTETTLSVKGDTIDAWFSG
;
A
#
# COMPACT_ATOMS: atom_id res chain seq x y z
N MET A 1 -2.23 -23.93 -7.05
CA MET A 1 -3.07 -22.84 -6.50
C MET A 1 -4.08 -22.42 -7.57
N THR A 2 -5.38 -22.35 -7.28
CA THR A 2 -6.38 -21.81 -8.20
C THR A 2 -6.53 -20.30 -8.01
N CYS A 3 -7.14 -19.58 -8.96
CA CYS A 3 -7.43 -18.15 -8.81
C CYS A 3 -8.29 -17.85 -7.57
N PHE A 4 -9.21 -18.75 -7.21
CA PHE A 4 -10.01 -18.62 -5.99
C PHE A 4 -9.14 -18.64 -4.73
N TYR A 5 -8.22 -19.59 -4.60
CA TYR A 5 -7.33 -19.66 -3.44
C TYR A 5 -6.31 -18.51 -3.42
N GLN A 6 -5.86 -18.03 -4.57
CA GLN A 6 -5.05 -16.81 -4.68
C GLN A 6 -5.82 -15.59 -4.13
N ALA A 7 -7.06 -15.39 -4.57
CA ALA A 7 -7.89 -14.29 -4.08
C ALA A 7 -8.15 -14.41 -2.57
N LEU A 8 -8.51 -15.61 -2.10
CA LEU A 8 -8.75 -15.87 -0.69
C LEU A 8 -7.51 -15.58 0.17
N MET A 9 -6.33 -16.01 -0.27
CA MET A 9 -5.06 -15.74 0.42
C MET A 9 -4.84 -14.23 0.63
N VAL A 10 -5.06 -13.43 -0.40
CA VAL A 10 -4.83 -11.98 -0.32
C VAL A 10 -5.93 -11.28 0.48
N LEU A 11 -7.18 -11.76 0.45
CA LEU A 11 -8.24 -11.26 1.33
C LEU A 11 -7.92 -11.54 2.81
N VAL A 12 -7.36 -12.71 3.13
CA VAL A 12 -6.87 -13.01 4.49
C VAL A 12 -5.74 -12.05 4.88
N TRP A 13 -4.81 -11.77 3.96
CA TRP A 13 -3.75 -10.79 4.19
C TRP A 13 -4.31 -9.39 4.46
N PHE A 14 -5.23 -8.87 3.64
CA PHE A 14 -5.88 -7.59 3.86
C PHE A 14 -6.62 -7.51 5.20
N ARG A 15 -7.27 -8.61 5.60
CA ARG A 15 -8.05 -8.63 6.85
C ARG A 15 -7.19 -8.67 8.11
N LYS A 16 -6.05 -9.37 8.07
CA LYS A 16 -5.24 -9.68 9.26
C LYS A 16 -3.89 -8.98 9.31
N ALA A 17 -3.42 -8.42 8.19
CA ALA A 17 -2.06 -7.92 8.03
C ALA A 17 -0.99 -8.97 8.46
N GLU A 18 -1.29 -10.26 8.24
CA GLU A 18 -0.44 -11.38 8.65
C GLU A 18 0.91 -11.36 7.93
N ASP A 19 1.95 -11.88 8.60
CA ASP A 19 3.26 -12.08 7.98
C ASP A 19 3.12 -12.95 6.71
N THR A 20 3.70 -12.50 5.60
CA THR A 20 3.57 -13.18 4.30
C THR A 20 4.17 -14.58 4.30
N THR A 21 5.15 -14.87 5.17
CA THR A 21 5.75 -16.20 5.34
C THR A 21 4.77 -17.16 6.03
N LEU A 22 4.11 -16.72 7.10
CA LEU A 22 3.10 -17.53 7.80
C LEU A 22 1.90 -17.78 6.90
N LEU A 23 1.46 -16.76 6.16
CA LEU A 23 0.40 -16.88 5.18
C LEU A 23 0.78 -17.87 4.06
N ALA A 24 2.00 -17.80 3.52
CA ALA A 24 2.47 -18.71 2.50
C ALA A 24 2.48 -20.16 2.97
N ALA A 25 2.93 -20.40 4.22
CA ALA A 25 2.91 -21.72 4.84
C ALA A 25 1.48 -22.26 4.99
N GLY A 26 0.54 -21.42 5.45
CA GLY A 26 -0.87 -21.79 5.59
C GLY A 26 -1.57 -22.16 4.27
N PHE A 27 -1.08 -21.62 3.14
CA PHE A 27 -1.59 -21.93 1.80
C PHE A 27 -0.71 -22.96 1.03
N GLY A 28 0.33 -23.51 1.67
CA GLY A 28 1.19 -24.54 1.07
C GLY A 28 2.01 -24.05 -0.13
N ILE A 29 2.40 -22.78 -0.16
CA ILE A 29 3.18 -22.19 -1.26
C ILE A 29 4.46 -21.53 -0.77
N SER A 30 5.38 -21.26 -1.69
CA SER A 30 6.62 -20.54 -1.36
C SER A 30 6.34 -19.08 -1.02
N ARG A 31 7.17 -18.49 -0.14
CA ARG A 31 7.10 -17.07 0.21
C ARG A 31 7.16 -16.16 -1.02
N ALA A 32 8.04 -16.46 -1.97
CA ALA A 32 8.16 -15.71 -3.22
C ALA A 32 6.86 -15.74 -4.04
N THR A 33 6.19 -16.90 -4.08
CA THR A 33 4.89 -17.04 -4.75
C THR A 33 3.79 -16.26 -4.03
N ALA A 34 3.82 -16.21 -2.70
CA ALA A 34 2.84 -15.47 -1.91
C ALA A 34 2.96 -13.95 -2.15
N TYR A 35 4.19 -13.42 -2.20
CA TYR A 35 4.44 -12.03 -2.56
C TYR A 35 3.92 -11.71 -3.97
N ARG A 36 4.27 -12.53 -4.97
CA ARG A 36 3.79 -12.34 -6.35
C ARG A 36 2.26 -12.33 -6.41
N TYR A 37 1.60 -13.30 -5.77
CA TYR A 37 0.14 -13.38 -5.76
C TYR A 37 -0.53 -12.23 -5.02
N ARG A 38 0.08 -11.74 -3.93
CA ARG A 38 -0.37 -10.53 -3.25
C ARG A 38 -0.34 -9.33 -4.20
N ASP A 39 0.78 -9.10 -4.85
CA ASP A 39 0.96 -7.93 -5.73
C ASP A 39 0.04 -8.00 -6.96
N GLU A 40 -0.16 -9.20 -7.55
CA GLU A 40 -1.12 -9.43 -8.64
C GLU A 40 -2.56 -9.08 -8.24
N VAL A 41 -3.03 -9.54 -7.08
CA VAL A 41 -4.39 -9.24 -6.62
C VAL A 41 -4.53 -7.76 -6.27
N ILE A 42 -3.52 -7.14 -5.65
CA ILE A 42 -3.51 -5.69 -5.40
C ILE A 42 -3.64 -4.93 -6.73
N ALA A 43 -2.89 -5.31 -7.76
CA ALA A 43 -2.98 -4.66 -9.07
C ALA A 43 -4.39 -4.78 -9.68
N VAL A 44 -5.03 -5.95 -9.57
CA VAL A 44 -6.41 -6.17 -10.05
C VAL A 44 -7.42 -5.31 -9.27
N LEU A 45 -7.27 -5.21 -7.95
CA LEU A 45 -8.14 -4.38 -7.12
C LEU A 45 -7.93 -2.89 -7.41
N ALA A 46 -6.67 -2.45 -7.55
CA ALA A 46 -6.32 -1.08 -7.87
C ALA A 46 -6.87 -0.66 -9.24
N ALA A 47 -6.80 -1.54 -10.25
CA ALA A 47 -7.37 -1.27 -11.58
C ALA A 47 -8.90 -1.09 -11.56
N LYS A 48 -9.59 -1.61 -10.54
CA LYS A 48 -11.04 -1.44 -10.34
C LYS A 48 -11.39 -0.34 -9.36
N ALA A 49 -10.42 0.14 -8.57
CA ALA A 49 -10.65 1.17 -7.58
C ALA A 49 -10.96 2.50 -8.27
N THR A 50 -11.82 3.29 -7.63
CA THR A 50 -12.06 4.66 -8.07
C THR A 50 -10.84 5.50 -7.69
N ASP A 51 -10.40 6.38 -8.60
CA ASP A 51 -9.36 7.37 -8.33
C ASP A 51 -9.66 8.18 -7.04
N LEU A 52 -8.62 8.53 -6.29
CA LEU A 52 -8.75 9.19 -4.99
C LEU A 52 -9.56 10.48 -5.08
N HIS A 53 -9.27 11.36 -6.04
CA HIS A 53 -10.01 12.62 -6.19
C HIS A 53 -11.48 12.37 -6.53
N THR A 54 -11.75 11.32 -7.31
CA THR A 54 -13.12 10.93 -7.64
C THR A 54 -13.86 10.37 -6.44
N ALA A 55 -13.20 9.56 -5.60
CA ALA A 55 -13.78 9.05 -4.37
C ALA A 55 -14.07 10.18 -3.36
N LEU A 56 -13.15 11.13 -3.18
CA LEU A 56 -13.32 12.28 -2.29
C LEU A 56 -14.45 13.20 -2.73
N ARG A 57 -14.54 13.50 -4.04
CA ARG A 57 -15.66 14.31 -4.58
C ARG A 57 -17.01 13.65 -4.35
N ARG A 58 -17.10 12.32 -4.48
CA ARG A 58 -18.33 11.57 -4.17
C ARG A 58 -18.68 11.65 -2.69
N ALA A 59 -17.73 11.40 -1.79
CA ALA A 59 -17.97 11.50 -0.36
C ALA A 59 -18.46 12.91 0.06
N ALA A 60 -17.90 13.96 -0.53
CA ALA A 60 -18.36 15.33 -0.32
C ALA A 60 -19.78 15.56 -0.87
N ALA A 61 -20.08 15.06 -2.07
CA ALA A 61 -21.42 15.16 -2.66
C ALA A 61 -22.49 14.39 -1.87
N ASP A 62 -22.10 13.26 -1.27
CA ASP A 62 -22.95 12.45 -0.39
C ASP A 62 -23.09 13.06 1.03
N GLY A 63 -22.47 14.21 1.30
CA GLY A 63 -22.59 14.94 2.56
C GLY A 63 -21.78 14.37 3.72
N TRP A 64 -20.74 13.57 3.45
CA TRP A 64 -19.90 13.00 4.49
C TRP A 64 -19.06 14.11 5.14
N SER A 65 -19.08 14.18 6.47
CA SER A 65 -18.32 15.20 7.21
C SER A 65 -16.82 14.95 7.25
N HIS A 66 -16.41 13.70 7.05
CA HIS A 66 -15.02 13.25 7.11
C HIS A 66 -14.88 11.88 6.43
N VAL A 67 -13.66 11.58 5.97
CA VAL A 67 -13.26 10.28 5.45
C VAL A 67 -11.94 9.88 6.09
N ILE A 68 -11.77 8.59 6.38
CA ILE A 68 -10.49 8.03 6.84
C ILE A 68 -9.81 7.43 5.63
N LEU A 69 -8.60 7.91 5.33
CA LEU A 69 -7.77 7.36 4.28
C LEU A 69 -6.83 6.33 4.91
N ASP A 70 -6.90 5.10 4.40
CA ASP A 70 -5.97 4.05 4.79
C ASP A 70 -4.66 4.23 4.02
N GLY A 71 -3.57 4.51 4.75
CA GLY A 71 -2.25 4.79 4.20
C GLY A 71 -1.72 6.19 4.53
N LYS A 72 -0.40 6.32 4.51
CA LYS A 72 0.29 7.62 4.61
C LYS A 72 0.11 8.37 3.30
N LEU A 73 -0.79 9.33 3.26
CA LEU A 73 -0.84 10.38 2.23
C LEU A 73 0.15 11.47 2.60
N PHE A 74 1.44 11.16 2.49
CA PHE A 74 2.38 12.25 2.25
C PHE A 74 2.36 12.48 0.75
N ASP A 75 2.03 13.72 0.36
CA ASP A 75 2.43 14.21 -0.94
C ASP A 75 3.97 14.22 -0.89
N CYS A 76 4.57 13.09 -1.28
CA CYS A 76 6.00 13.03 -1.52
C CYS A 76 6.16 13.41 -2.98
N ASP A 77 6.23 14.71 -3.25
CA ASP A 77 7.20 15.10 -4.26
C ASP A 77 8.55 14.55 -3.75
N ARG A 78 9.28 13.86 -4.62
CA ARG A 78 10.71 13.71 -4.34
C ARG A 78 11.27 15.12 -4.49
N LEU A 79 11.16 15.93 -3.46
CA LEU A 79 11.89 17.17 -3.37
C LEU A 79 13.36 16.76 -3.22
N THR A 80 14.08 16.72 -4.33
CA THR A 80 15.53 16.40 -4.38
C THR A 80 16.38 17.55 -3.87
N GLU A 81 15.81 18.41 -3.01
CA GLU A 81 16.52 19.51 -2.39
C GLU A 81 17.45 18.94 -1.34
N THR A 82 18.75 19.24 -1.48
CA THR A 82 19.78 18.76 -0.59
C THR A 82 20.31 19.89 0.30
N THR A 83 20.67 19.59 1.54
CA THR A 83 21.32 20.52 2.47
C THR A 83 22.63 19.95 3.03
N LEU A 84 23.43 20.76 3.73
CA LEU A 84 24.61 20.26 4.45
C LEU A 84 24.23 19.90 5.88
N SER A 85 24.52 18.66 6.28
CA SER A 85 24.41 18.21 7.66
C SER A 85 25.39 18.97 8.57
N VAL A 86 25.12 18.97 9.88
CA VAL A 86 26.05 19.46 10.92
C VAL A 86 27.42 18.76 10.83
N LYS A 87 27.47 17.54 10.27
CA LYS A 87 28.71 16.78 10.04
C LYS A 87 29.43 17.10 8.73
N GLY A 88 28.86 17.98 7.90
CA GLY A 88 29.40 18.35 6.58
C GLY A 88 28.97 17.46 5.41
N ASP A 89 28.13 16.45 5.66
CA ASP A 89 27.64 15.55 4.63
C ASP A 89 26.43 16.14 3.87
N THR A 90 26.29 15.82 2.58
CA THR A 90 25.11 16.22 1.81
C THR A 90 23.89 15.37 2.18
N ILE A 91 22.99 16.05 2.87
CA ILE A 91 21.62 15.78 3.30
C ILE A 91 20.51 15.77 2.26
N ASP A 92 19.46 14.95 2.36
CA ASP A 92 18.14 15.43 1.90
C ASP A 92 17.67 16.55 2.86
N ALA A 93 17.12 17.65 2.36
CA ALA A 93 16.71 18.80 3.18
C ALA A 93 15.63 18.44 4.23
N TRP A 94 14.84 17.39 3.96
CA TRP A 94 13.79 16.87 4.83
C TRP A 94 14.21 15.66 5.66
N PHE A 95 15.50 15.35 5.70
CA PHE A 95 16.03 14.24 6.48
C PHE A 95 15.71 14.45 7.98
N SER A 96 14.86 13.58 8.53
CA SER A 96 14.37 13.67 9.91
C SER A 96 15.13 12.73 10.88
N GLY A 97 16.42 12.45 10.65
CA GLY A 97 17.18 11.42 11.39
C GLY A 97 18.65 11.73 11.64
#